data_AF-A0A914NQZ2-F1
#
_entry.id   AF-A0A914NQZ2-F1
#
_cell.length_a   1.000
_cell.length_b   1.000
_cell.length_c   1.000
_cell.angle_alpha   90.00
_cell.angle_beta   90.00
_cell.angle_gamma   90.00
#
_symmetry.space_group_name_H-M   'P 1'
#
loop_
_entity.id
_entity.type
_entity.pdbx_description
1 polymer ?
#
loop_
_entity_poly.entity_id
_entity_poly.type
_entity_poly.pdbx_seq_one_letter_code
_entity_poly.pdbx_strand_id
1 'polypeptide(L)'
;MGEGTEKARSQLIIIDRGFDAVSPLLHELTLQAMTQDLLNIENDVYRYETGGAESVDKEVLLDESDDLWIENRHKHIAVVSQEVTRGLKKFSENKKMPSDAKSIKDLSLLIKKAPQYQKELNKFSTHFHLAEECMNKYKNGIDKLCKVEQDLALGMDAEGERIKDPMKLMVPLLIDPAVKMEDRLRLILLYILHRNGITDENLNKLLQHANIPHMGERDTCKCFFDLALGMDAEGERIKDPMKLMVPLLIDPAVKMEDRLRLILLYILHRNGITDENLNKLLQHANIPHMEKETLVNASLLSLNITIDAESVFGPPTRRERGNEQVYRESRWVPIIKDIMEDAIEDKLDIKHFPFLAGRQISQPYRAPTSARYGQWHKDQRYSQMRSGPRLIIFIVGGVTFSEMRSAYEVTRSQKAWEVVIGSDQIITPERFLNNLRDLSKKQHE
;
A
#
# COMPACT_ATOMS: atom_id res chain seq x y z
N MET A 1 7.11 -22.95 -16.10
CA MET A 1 7.35 -21.61 -16.67
C MET A 1 7.79 -21.81 -18.11
N GLY A 2 7.12 -21.22 -19.12
CA GLY A 2 7.42 -21.48 -20.54
C GLY A 2 8.81 -21.00 -20.98
N GLU A 3 9.33 -21.54 -22.09
CA GLU A 3 10.68 -21.29 -22.63
C GLU A 3 10.80 -19.92 -23.34
N GLY A 4 11.96 -19.25 -23.23
CA GLY A 4 12.28 -18.00 -23.95
C GLY A 4 13.43 -17.19 -23.33
N THR A 5 14.33 -16.65 -24.18
CA THR A 5 15.55 -15.92 -23.76
C THR A 5 15.30 -14.63 -22.98
N GLU A 6 14.13 -14.01 -23.17
CA GLU A 6 13.75 -12.78 -22.45
C GLU A 6 13.39 -13.05 -20.98
N LYS A 7 12.99 -14.28 -20.63
CA LYS A 7 12.61 -14.63 -19.24
C LYS A 7 13.80 -14.71 -18.29
N ALA A 8 15.02 -14.88 -18.79
CA ALA A 8 16.24 -14.92 -17.98
C ALA A 8 16.51 -13.60 -17.24
N ARG A 9 15.89 -12.49 -17.68
CA ARG A 9 15.93 -11.19 -17.02
C ARG A 9 14.86 -11.01 -15.95
N SER A 10 13.99 -11.99 -15.72
CA SER A 10 12.93 -11.85 -14.73
C SER A 10 13.51 -11.79 -13.31
N GLN A 11 12.90 -10.98 -12.45
CA GLN A 11 13.34 -10.72 -11.09
C GLN A 11 12.19 -10.98 -10.12
N LEU A 12 12.50 -11.49 -8.93
CA LEU A 12 11.58 -11.59 -7.80
C LEU A 12 12.14 -10.75 -6.65
N ILE A 13 11.36 -9.78 -6.18
CA ILE A 13 11.67 -8.95 -5.02
C ILE A 13 10.71 -9.36 -3.89
N ILE A 14 11.28 -9.66 -2.73
CA ILE A 14 10.54 -9.88 -1.48
C ILE A 14 10.86 -8.72 -0.56
N ILE A 15 9.84 -8.09 0.01
CA ILE A 15 9.98 -6.90 0.85
C ILE A 15 8.96 -6.94 1.99
N ASP A 16 9.30 -6.51 3.19
CA ASP A 16 8.37 -6.44 4.33
C ASP A 16 7.67 -5.09 4.38
N ARG A 17 6.47 -5.02 4.97
CA ARG A 17 5.62 -3.82 5.02
C ARG A 17 6.30 -2.58 5.60
N GLY A 18 7.33 -2.75 6.44
CA GLY A 18 8.08 -1.66 7.06
C GLY A 18 8.80 -0.76 6.05
N PHE A 19 9.02 -1.21 4.81
CA PHE A 19 9.64 -0.39 3.76
C PHE A 19 8.87 0.88 3.42
N ASP A 20 7.54 0.86 3.57
CA ASP A 20 6.65 1.99 3.29
C ASP A 20 5.43 1.89 4.20
N ALA A 21 5.49 2.61 5.32
CA ALA A 21 4.42 2.74 6.29
C ALA A 21 3.47 3.92 5.98
N VAL A 22 3.80 4.75 4.98
CA VAL A 22 2.99 5.93 4.59
C VAL A 22 1.87 5.51 3.65
N SER A 23 2.18 4.74 2.61
CA SER A 23 1.20 4.33 1.59
C SER A 23 -0.05 3.62 2.14
N PRO A 24 0.03 2.78 3.18
CA PRO A 24 -1.16 2.17 3.79
C PRO A 24 -2.04 3.14 4.59
N LEU A 25 -1.55 4.33 4.94
CA LEU A 25 -2.27 5.30 5.78
C LEU A 25 -2.97 6.40 4.97
N LEU A 26 -2.54 6.66 3.74
CA LEU A 26 -3.04 7.79 2.95
C LEU A 26 -4.43 7.54 2.37
N HIS A 27 -5.26 8.57 2.35
CA HIS A 27 -6.47 8.57 1.55
C HIS A 27 -6.10 8.67 0.07
N GLU A 28 -6.47 7.64 -0.68
CA GLU A 28 -6.20 7.56 -2.12
C GLU A 28 -7.43 8.03 -2.92
N LEU A 29 -7.21 8.83 -3.97
CA LEU A 29 -8.27 9.40 -4.80
C LEU A 29 -8.41 8.72 -6.17
N THR A 30 -7.86 7.51 -6.34
CA THR A 30 -8.15 6.65 -7.50
C THR A 30 -9.29 5.70 -7.19
N LEU A 31 -10.18 5.47 -8.16
CA LEU A 31 -11.50 4.85 -7.95
C LEU A 31 -11.47 3.64 -7.01
N GLN A 32 -10.69 2.59 -7.33
CA GLN A 32 -10.68 1.36 -6.53
C GLN A 32 -10.16 1.58 -5.11
N ALA A 33 -9.03 2.28 -4.97
CA ALA A 33 -8.46 2.55 -3.65
C ALA A 33 -9.42 3.40 -2.80
N MET A 34 -10.02 4.42 -3.41
CA MET A 34 -10.97 5.32 -2.77
C MET A 34 -12.25 4.60 -2.34
N THR A 35 -12.81 3.73 -3.19
CA THR A 35 -14.03 3.00 -2.87
C THR A 35 -13.82 2.00 -1.75
N GLN A 36 -12.67 1.33 -1.72
CA GLN A 36 -12.33 0.32 -0.70
C GLN A 36 -11.97 0.96 0.65
N ASP A 37 -11.55 2.23 0.67
CA ASP A 37 -11.29 3.00 1.89
C ASP A 37 -12.56 3.67 2.43
N LEU A 38 -13.37 4.30 1.57
CA LEU A 38 -14.45 5.20 1.99
C LEU A 38 -15.84 4.56 2.04
N LEU A 39 -16.06 3.49 1.29
CA LEU A 39 -17.37 2.83 1.16
C LEU A 39 -17.36 1.47 1.85
N ASN A 40 -18.53 0.98 2.23
CA ASN A 40 -18.66 -0.34 2.82
C ASN A 40 -18.66 -1.43 1.73
N ILE A 41 -17.48 -1.77 1.21
CA ILE A 41 -17.28 -2.84 0.24
C ILE A 41 -16.69 -4.05 0.96
N GLU A 42 -17.46 -5.13 1.02
CA GLU A 42 -17.06 -6.38 1.65
C GLU A 42 -16.86 -7.44 0.58
N ASN A 43 -15.67 -8.06 0.51
CA ASN A 43 -15.35 -9.08 -0.50
C ASN A 43 -15.65 -8.63 -1.94
N ASP A 44 -15.32 -7.38 -2.26
CA ASP A 44 -15.58 -6.74 -3.56
C ASP A 44 -17.06 -6.62 -3.94
N VAL A 45 -17.98 -6.82 -2.99
CA VAL A 45 -19.43 -6.64 -3.19
C VAL A 45 -19.81 -5.21 -2.79
N TYR A 46 -20.28 -4.45 -3.77
CA TYR A 46 -20.85 -3.12 -3.58
C TYR A 46 -22.37 -3.19 -3.48
N ARG A 47 -22.92 -2.60 -2.42
CA ARG A 47 -24.38 -2.53 -2.17
C ARG A 47 -24.86 -1.09 -2.31
N TYR A 48 -25.91 -0.88 -3.10
CA TYR A 48 -26.51 0.45 -3.28
C TYR A 48 -27.99 0.39 -3.62
N GLU A 49 -28.71 1.48 -3.32
CA GLU A 49 -30.13 1.63 -3.66
C GLU A 49 -30.29 2.40 -4.97
N THR A 50 -31.10 1.89 -5.90
CA THR A 50 -31.45 2.68 -7.09
C THR A 50 -32.47 3.74 -6.74
N GLY A 51 -32.08 5.02 -6.75
CA GLY A 51 -32.99 6.13 -6.41
C GLY A 51 -34.27 6.18 -7.28
N GLY A 52 -35.41 6.44 -6.64
CA GLY A 52 -36.74 6.49 -7.26
C GLY A 52 -37.87 6.19 -6.28
N ALA A 53 -39.13 6.18 -6.76
CA ALA A 53 -40.30 5.80 -5.95
C ALA A 53 -40.38 4.29 -5.65
N GLU A 54 -39.60 3.48 -6.38
CA GLU A 54 -39.39 2.05 -6.17
C GLU A 54 -37.87 1.86 -5.99
N SER A 55 -37.35 2.15 -4.79
CA SER A 55 -35.95 1.83 -4.50
C SER A 55 -35.76 0.32 -4.53
N VAL A 56 -34.70 -0.12 -5.21
CA VAL A 56 -34.32 -1.53 -5.29
C VAL A 56 -32.89 -1.63 -4.81
N ASP A 57 -32.68 -2.49 -3.82
CA ASP A 57 -31.35 -2.84 -3.32
C ASP A 57 -30.63 -3.65 -4.39
N LYS A 58 -29.43 -3.20 -4.75
CA LYS A 58 -28.56 -3.89 -5.70
C LYS A 58 -27.27 -4.30 -5.01
N GLU A 59 -26.87 -5.53 -5.26
CA GLU A 59 -25.53 -6.03 -4.94
C GLU A 59 -24.78 -6.29 -6.23
N VAL A 60 -23.57 -5.75 -6.35
CA VAL A 60 -22.74 -5.87 -7.55
C VAL A 60 -21.33 -6.26 -7.15
N LEU A 61 -20.82 -7.32 -7.79
CA LEU A 61 -19.43 -7.74 -7.64
C LEU A 61 -18.51 -6.88 -8.52
N LEU A 62 -17.50 -6.26 -7.93
CA LEU A 62 -16.52 -5.40 -8.59
C LEU A 62 -15.29 -6.19 -9.05
N ASP A 63 -15.44 -6.99 -10.10
CA ASP A 63 -14.41 -7.89 -10.60
C ASP A 63 -13.98 -7.60 -12.06
N GLU A 64 -13.13 -8.46 -12.60
CA GLU A 64 -12.63 -8.35 -13.98
C GLU A 64 -13.65 -8.79 -15.04
N SER A 65 -14.90 -9.12 -14.68
CA SER A 65 -15.99 -9.31 -15.64
C SER A 65 -16.67 -7.99 -16.05
N ASP A 66 -16.34 -6.90 -15.33
CA ASP A 66 -16.79 -5.56 -15.64
C ASP A 66 -15.71 -4.72 -16.34
N ASP A 67 -15.82 -4.62 -17.67
CA ASP A 67 -14.95 -3.78 -18.49
C ASP A 67 -14.88 -2.32 -18.02
N LEU A 68 -15.99 -1.75 -17.51
CA LEU A 68 -15.98 -0.38 -17.00
C LEU A 68 -15.17 -0.26 -15.70
N TRP A 69 -15.18 -1.31 -14.87
CA TRP A 69 -14.35 -1.37 -13.67
C TRP A 69 -12.88 -1.45 -14.03
N ILE A 70 -12.49 -2.38 -14.92
CA ILE A 70 -11.09 -2.51 -15.38
C ILE A 70 -10.59 -1.19 -15.98
N GLU A 71 -11.42 -0.50 -16.77
CA GLU A 71 -11.04 0.75 -17.40
C GLU A 71 -10.83 1.89 -16.38
N ASN A 72 -11.67 1.97 -15.35
CA ASN A 72 -11.73 3.13 -14.46
C ASN A 72 -11.09 2.92 -13.08
N ARG A 73 -10.84 1.68 -12.63
CA ARG A 73 -10.35 1.35 -11.26
C ARG A 73 -9.09 2.11 -10.84
N HIS A 74 -8.22 2.41 -11.79
CA HIS A 74 -6.96 3.12 -11.55
C HIS A 74 -6.98 4.60 -11.98
N LYS A 75 -8.12 5.13 -12.42
CA LYS A 75 -8.27 6.54 -12.77
C LYS A 75 -8.60 7.37 -11.53
N HIS A 76 -8.14 8.62 -11.52
CA HIS A 76 -8.45 9.58 -10.47
C HIS A 76 -9.95 9.95 -10.47
N ILE A 77 -10.56 10.07 -9.29
CA ILE A 77 -12.01 10.27 -9.12
C ILE A 77 -12.54 11.50 -9.88
N ALA A 78 -11.72 12.56 -9.99
CA ALA A 78 -12.07 13.78 -10.72
C ALA A 78 -12.40 13.55 -12.21
N VAL A 79 -11.88 12.48 -12.83
CA VAL A 79 -12.15 12.16 -14.24
C VAL A 79 -13.16 11.03 -14.42
N VAL A 80 -13.39 10.20 -13.39
CA VAL A 80 -14.23 8.98 -13.51
C VAL A 80 -15.63 9.31 -14.01
N SER A 81 -16.33 10.29 -13.44
CA SER A 81 -17.71 10.63 -13.87
C SER A 81 -17.78 11.05 -15.34
N GLN A 82 -16.77 11.80 -15.81
CA GLN A 82 -16.68 12.22 -17.21
C GLN A 82 -16.40 11.02 -18.13
N GLU A 83 -15.52 10.11 -17.71
CA GLU A 83 -15.19 8.89 -18.42
C GLU A 83 -16.39 7.94 -18.56
N VAL A 84 -17.16 7.75 -17.49
CA VAL A 84 -18.39 6.92 -17.50
C VAL A 84 -19.43 7.54 -18.43
N THR A 85 -19.62 8.87 -18.38
CA THR A 85 -20.56 9.59 -19.26
C THR A 85 -20.13 9.47 -20.73
N ARG A 86 -18.83 9.62 -21.01
CA ARG A 86 -18.25 9.45 -22.35
C ARG A 86 -18.43 8.03 -22.86
N GLY A 87 -18.26 7.03 -22.00
CA GLY A 87 -18.53 5.62 -22.31
C GLY A 87 -20.00 5.39 -22.67
N LEU A 88 -20.93 5.97 -21.90
CA LEU A 88 -22.37 5.84 -22.14
C LEU A 88 -22.79 6.47 -23.47
N LYS A 89 -22.21 7.63 -23.81
CA LYS A 89 -22.45 8.30 -25.10
C LYS A 89 -22.01 7.41 -26.27
N LYS A 90 -20.77 6.88 -26.22
CA LYS A 90 -20.25 5.96 -27.24
C LYS A 90 -21.10 4.69 -27.35
N PHE A 91 -21.54 4.14 -26.23
CA PHE A 91 -22.43 2.98 -26.21
C PHE A 91 -23.76 3.28 -26.92
N SER A 92 -24.38 4.43 -26.61
CA SER A 92 -25.65 4.84 -27.20
C SER A 92 -25.54 5.08 -28.71
N GLU A 93 -24.47 5.74 -29.16
CA GLU A 93 -24.16 5.95 -30.59
C GLU A 93 -23.99 4.61 -31.33
N ASN A 94 -23.19 3.69 -30.79
CA ASN A 94 -22.94 2.39 -31.40
C ASN A 94 -24.21 1.53 -31.50
N LYS A 95 -25.13 1.66 -30.53
CA LYS A 95 -26.40 0.94 -30.51
C LYS A 95 -27.53 1.70 -31.21
N LYS A 96 -27.24 2.86 -31.83
CA LYS A 96 -28.20 3.75 -32.50
C LYS A 96 -29.39 4.11 -31.62
N MET A 97 -29.14 4.35 -30.33
CA MET A 97 -30.15 4.78 -29.37
C MET A 97 -30.04 6.28 -29.11
N PRO A 98 -31.15 7.03 -29.08
CA PRO A 98 -31.12 8.43 -28.67
C PRO A 98 -30.75 8.52 -27.18
N SER A 99 -29.65 9.20 -26.86
CA SER A 99 -29.26 9.40 -25.46
C SER A 99 -28.43 10.67 -25.25
N ASP A 100 -29.00 11.56 -24.44
CA ASP A 100 -28.29 12.63 -23.72
C ASP A 100 -28.17 12.30 -22.22
N ALA A 101 -28.25 11.01 -21.85
CA ALA A 101 -28.25 10.59 -20.45
C ALA A 101 -26.93 10.96 -19.76
N LYS A 102 -27.04 11.77 -18.70
CA LYS A 102 -25.89 12.26 -17.91
C LYS A 102 -26.07 12.01 -16.42
N SER A 103 -27.20 11.45 -16.01
CA SER A 103 -27.54 11.19 -14.61
C SER A 103 -28.10 9.78 -14.41
N ILE A 104 -28.11 9.35 -13.14
CA ILE A 104 -28.71 8.08 -12.72
C ILE A 104 -30.20 8.03 -13.10
N LYS A 105 -30.92 9.16 -12.97
CA LYS A 105 -32.34 9.26 -13.34
C LYS A 105 -32.55 9.01 -14.84
N ASP A 106 -31.70 9.55 -15.68
CA ASP A 106 -31.77 9.34 -17.13
C ASP A 106 -31.47 7.88 -17.49
N LEU A 107 -30.51 7.27 -16.79
CA LEU A 107 -30.17 5.84 -16.93
C LEU A 107 -31.35 4.93 -16.57
N SER A 108 -32.06 5.21 -15.48
CA SER A 108 -33.27 4.45 -15.11
C SER A 108 -34.35 4.52 -16.18
N LEU A 109 -34.53 5.67 -16.84
CA LEU A 109 -35.46 5.81 -17.98
C LEU A 109 -34.97 5.07 -19.22
N LEU A 110 -33.65 5.11 -19.48
CA LEU A 110 -33.05 4.43 -20.62
C LEU A 110 -33.16 2.90 -20.47
N ILE A 111 -32.97 2.37 -19.27
CA ILE A 111 -33.16 0.94 -18.94
C ILE A 111 -34.58 0.49 -19.27
N LYS A 112 -35.60 1.30 -18.90
CA LYS A 112 -37.00 1.01 -19.22
C LYS A 112 -37.30 1.05 -20.72
N LYS A 113 -36.66 1.95 -21.47
CA LYS A 113 -36.84 2.09 -22.93
C LYS A 113 -36.11 1.03 -23.75
N ALA A 114 -35.03 0.46 -23.21
CA ALA A 114 -34.17 -0.49 -23.92
C ALA A 114 -33.81 -1.71 -23.05
N PRO A 115 -34.79 -2.56 -22.70
CA PRO A 115 -34.59 -3.71 -21.82
C PRO A 115 -33.58 -4.72 -22.38
N GLN A 116 -33.44 -4.82 -23.70
CA GLN A 116 -32.44 -5.68 -24.35
C GLN A 116 -30.99 -5.32 -24.02
N TYR A 117 -30.73 -4.11 -23.52
CA TYR A 117 -29.41 -3.63 -23.09
C TYR A 117 -29.33 -3.39 -21.58
N GLN A 118 -30.28 -3.92 -20.81
CA GLN A 118 -30.37 -3.67 -19.38
C GLN A 118 -29.09 -4.08 -18.63
N LYS A 119 -28.43 -5.16 -19.03
CA LYS A 119 -27.19 -5.63 -18.38
C LYS A 119 -26.06 -4.60 -18.50
N GLU A 120 -25.81 -4.08 -19.70
CA GLU A 120 -24.78 -3.08 -19.95
C GLU A 120 -25.14 -1.73 -19.30
N LEU A 121 -26.40 -1.32 -19.38
CA LEU A 121 -26.86 -0.08 -18.74
C LEU A 121 -26.79 -0.14 -17.21
N ASN A 122 -27.02 -1.32 -16.62
CA ASN A 122 -26.82 -1.52 -15.19
C ASN A 122 -25.37 -1.31 -14.77
N LYS A 123 -24.38 -1.74 -15.58
CA LYS A 123 -22.96 -1.44 -15.31
C LYS A 123 -22.71 0.06 -15.25
N PHE A 124 -23.18 0.83 -16.24
CA PHE A 124 -23.06 2.29 -16.22
C PHE A 124 -23.71 2.90 -14.96
N SER A 125 -24.90 2.42 -14.58
CA SER A 125 -25.57 2.86 -13.34
C SER A 125 -24.72 2.63 -12.10
N THR A 126 -24.08 1.45 -11.97
CA THR A 126 -23.18 1.14 -10.84
C THR A 126 -22.01 2.13 -10.77
N HIS A 127 -21.32 2.37 -11.90
CA HIS A 127 -20.16 3.28 -11.91
C HIS A 127 -20.52 4.74 -11.67
N PHE A 128 -21.70 5.20 -12.11
CA PHE A 128 -22.21 6.52 -11.74
C PHE A 128 -22.45 6.63 -10.23
N HIS A 129 -23.09 5.62 -9.64
CA HIS A 129 -23.39 5.61 -8.20
C HIS A 129 -22.11 5.57 -7.36
N LEU A 130 -21.15 4.70 -7.71
CA LEU A 130 -19.82 4.64 -7.08
C LEU A 130 -19.12 6.00 -7.13
N ALA A 131 -19.07 6.64 -8.30
CA ALA A 131 -18.40 7.92 -8.47
C ALA A 131 -19.09 9.06 -7.70
N GLU A 132 -20.42 9.09 -7.70
CA GLU A 132 -21.22 10.07 -6.96
C GLU A 132 -21.02 9.92 -5.44
N GLU A 133 -21.09 8.69 -4.92
CA GLU A 133 -20.92 8.42 -3.49
C GLU A 133 -19.51 8.77 -3.01
N CYS A 134 -18.47 8.37 -3.77
CA CYS A 134 -17.09 8.76 -3.49
C CYS A 134 -16.93 10.29 -3.47
N MET A 135 -17.50 10.99 -4.46
CA MET A 135 -17.41 12.44 -4.55
C MET A 135 -18.18 13.15 -3.42
N ASN A 136 -19.29 12.56 -2.96
CA ASN A 136 -20.03 13.07 -1.81
C ASN A 136 -19.22 12.92 -0.52
N LYS A 137 -18.59 11.75 -0.28
CA LYS A 137 -17.65 11.57 0.85
C LYS A 137 -16.48 12.55 0.76
N TYR A 138 -15.91 12.71 -0.44
CA TYR A 138 -14.81 13.64 -0.70
C TYR A 138 -15.12 15.07 -0.26
N LYS A 139 -16.25 15.61 -0.73
CA LYS A 139 -16.70 16.98 -0.42
C LYS A 139 -17.13 17.15 1.04
N ASN A 140 -17.46 16.07 1.74
CA ASN A 140 -17.90 16.07 3.12
C ASN A 140 -16.74 15.86 4.11
N GLY A 141 -15.53 16.35 3.78
CA GLY A 141 -14.42 16.50 4.73
C GLY A 141 -13.14 15.75 4.36
N ILE A 142 -13.21 14.70 3.53
CA ILE A 142 -12.02 13.96 3.10
C ILE A 142 -11.06 14.85 2.31
N ASP A 143 -11.56 15.83 1.54
CA ASP A 143 -10.73 16.81 0.82
C ASP A 143 -9.77 17.58 1.75
N LYS A 144 -10.21 17.90 2.97
CA LYS A 144 -9.38 18.58 3.98
C LYS A 144 -8.34 17.63 4.58
N LEU A 145 -8.72 16.38 4.83
CA LEU A 145 -7.81 15.34 5.33
C LEU A 145 -6.69 15.09 4.31
N CYS A 146 -7.03 14.83 3.05
CA CYS A 146 -6.04 14.58 1.99
C CYS A 146 -5.01 15.71 1.88
N LYS A 147 -5.41 16.98 2.01
CA LYS A 147 -4.45 18.10 1.96
C LYS A 147 -3.38 17.98 3.04
N VAL A 148 -3.80 17.80 4.29
CA VAL A 148 -2.87 17.69 5.44
C VAL A 148 -2.06 16.40 5.36
N GLU A 149 -2.66 15.29 4.95
CA GLU A 149 -1.97 14.01 4.75
C GLU A 149 -0.84 14.12 3.73
N GLN A 150 -1.10 14.75 2.59
CA GLN A 150 -0.11 14.94 1.53
C GLN A 150 1.03 15.88 1.97
N ASP A 151 0.69 16.94 2.71
CA ASP A 151 1.67 17.86 3.31
C ASP A 151 2.59 17.14 4.30
N LEU A 152 2.03 16.26 5.15
CA LEU A 152 2.80 15.46 6.12
C LEU A 152 3.68 14.41 5.43
N ALA A 153 3.11 13.66 4.48
CA ALA A 153 3.81 12.59 3.77
C ALA A 153 5.01 13.08 2.96
N LEU A 154 4.90 14.27 2.36
CA LEU A 154 5.96 14.87 1.54
C LEU A 154 6.85 15.86 2.32
N GLY A 155 6.37 16.37 3.45
CA GLY A 155 7.01 17.43 4.23
C GLY A 155 7.01 18.80 3.55
N MET A 156 6.23 18.97 2.48
CA MET A 156 6.07 20.22 1.73
C MET A 156 4.62 20.39 1.25
N ASP A 157 4.19 21.63 1.08
CA ASP A 157 2.87 21.94 0.54
C ASP A 157 2.79 21.78 -0.99
N ALA A 158 1.62 22.04 -1.56
CA ALA A 158 1.38 21.87 -3.00
C ALA A 158 2.20 22.84 -3.87
N GLU A 159 2.72 23.90 -3.28
CA GLU A 159 3.60 24.90 -3.90
C GLU A 159 5.09 24.53 -3.73
N GLY A 160 5.40 23.49 -2.97
CA GLY A 160 6.76 23.01 -2.70
C GLY A 160 7.44 23.70 -1.51
N GLU A 161 6.71 24.49 -0.73
CA GLU A 161 7.24 25.10 0.48
C GLU A 161 7.25 24.10 1.63
N ARG A 162 8.33 24.09 2.42
CA ARG A 162 8.43 23.19 3.58
C ARG A 162 7.38 23.54 4.63
N ILE A 163 6.73 22.51 5.17
CA ILE A 163 5.77 22.67 6.26
C ILE A 163 6.50 23.11 7.53
N LYS A 164 6.23 24.33 7.99
CA LYS A 164 6.88 24.92 9.18
C LYS A 164 6.25 24.49 10.49
N ASP A 165 4.93 24.37 10.52
CA ASP A 165 4.16 23.99 11.71
C ASP A 165 3.05 22.99 11.34
N PRO A 166 3.37 21.69 11.31
CA PRO A 166 2.39 20.65 10.99
C PRO A 166 1.25 20.57 12.01
N MET A 167 1.51 20.93 13.28
CA MET A 167 0.50 20.86 14.34
C MET A 167 -0.65 21.83 14.08
N LYS A 168 -0.35 23.03 13.56
CA LYS A 168 -1.36 24.01 13.19
C LYS A 168 -2.33 23.50 12.11
N LEU A 169 -1.86 22.62 11.22
CA LEU A 169 -2.68 22.00 10.18
C LEU A 169 -3.54 20.85 10.74
N MET A 170 -2.96 20.05 11.62
CA MET A 170 -3.62 18.85 12.16
C MET A 170 -4.63 19.13 13.25
N VAL A 171 -4.31 19.99 14.23
CA VAL A 171 -5.13 20.17 15.44
C VAL A 171 -6.60 20.47 15.12
N PRO A 172 -6.94 21.36 14.15
CA PRO A 172 -8.35 21.60 13.78
C PRO A 172 -9.10 20.34 13.33
N LEU A 173 -8.41 19.40 12.66
CA LEU A 173 -9.00 18.14 12.19
C LEU A 173 -9.09 17.09 13.31
N LEU A 174 -8.15 17.10 14.26
CA LEU A 174 -8.17 16.20 15.41
C LEU A 174 -9.33 16.49 16.36
N ILE A 175 -9.69 17.77 16.54
CA ILE A 175 -10.80 18.18 17.44
C ILE A 175 -12.16 18.23 16.76
N ASP A 176 -12.22 18.10 15.43
CA ASP A 176 -13.48 18.19 14.67
C ASP A 176 -14.31 16.92 14.89
N PRO A 177 -15.52 17.01 15.50
CA PRO A 177 -16.37 15.85 15.75
C PRO A 177 -16.89 15.18 14.47
N ALA A 178 -16.84 15.85 13.31
CA ALA A 178 -17.22 15.26 12.03
C ALA A 178 -16.15 14.31 11.46
N VAL A 179 -14.90 14.42 11.91
CA VAL A 179 -13.79 13.55 11.49
C VAL A 179 -13.85 12.24 12.27
N LYS A 180 -13.79 11.11 11.56
CA LYS A 180 -13.80 9.79 12.19
C LYS A 180 -12.55 9.55 13.04
N MET A 181 -12.66 8.64 14.00
CA MET A 181 -11.53 8.31 14.89
C MET A 181 -10.35 7.73 14.09
N GLU A 182 -10.63 6.86 13.12
CA GLU A 182 -9.64 6.22 12.26
C GLU A 182 -8.86 7.26 11.45
N ASP A 183 -9.55 8.30 10.95
CA ASP A 183 -8.93 9.39 10.19
C ASP A 183 -8.02 10.26 11.08
N ARG A 184 -8.43 10.53 12.33
CA ARG A 184 -7.57 11.21 13.31
C ARG A 184 -6.33 10.39 13.62
N LEU A 185 -6.49 9.07 13.75
CA LEU A 185 -5.38 8.16 13.99
C LEU A 185 -4.40 8.16 12.82
N ARG A 186 -4.88 8.07 11.57
CA ARG A 186 -4.06 8.16 10.35
C ARG A 186 -3.22 9.44 10.33
N LEU A 187 -3.83 10.59 10.63
CA LEU A 187 -3.11 11.87 10.72
C LEU A 187 -2.02 11.87 11.79
N ILE A 188 -2.30 11.32 12.98
CA ILE A 188 -1.30 11.21 14.05
C ILE A 188 -0.14 10.32 13.62
N LEU A 189 -0.41 9.16 13.00
CA LEU A 189 0.64 8.26 12.52
C LEU A 189 1.49 8.91 11.41
N LEU A 190 0.87 9.60 10.45
CA LEU A 190 1.59 10.34 9.41
C LEU A 190 2.45 11.46 10.00
N TYR A 191 1.99 12.14 11.05
CA TYR A 191 2.79 13.13 11.76
C TYR A 191 3.99 12.53 12.49
N ILE A 192 3.80 11.38 13.13
CA ILE A 192 4.88 10.64 13.77
C ILE A 192 5.95 10.25 12.74
N LEU A 193 5.53 9.73 11.57
CA LEU A 193 6.43 9.43 10.46
C LEU A 193 7.14 10.71 9.96
N HIS A 194 6.41 11.79 9.73
CA HIS A 194 6.97 13.07 9.28
C HIS A 194 8.03 13.63 10.23
N ARG A 195 7.84 13.46 11.54
CA ARG A 195 8.76 13.93 12.59
C ARG A 195 9.90 12.95 12.86
N ASN A 196 9.88 11.76 12.25
CA ASN A 196 10.71 10.62 12.62
C ASN A 196 10.64 10.32 14.13
N GLY A 197 9.41 10.37 14.68
CA GLY A 197 9.11 10.14 16.08
C GLY A 197 8.78 11.37 16.92
N ILE A 198 8.11 11.10 18.04
CA ILE A 198 7.67 12.10 19.02
C ILE A 198 7.76 11.49 20.43
N THR A 199 7.79 12.35 21.45
CA THR A 199 7.79 11.90 22.85
C THR A 199 6.43 11.36 23.29
N ASP A 200 6.44 10.42 24.23
CA ASP A 200 5.22 9.81 24.81
C ASP A 200 4.29 10.89 25.42
N GLU A 201 4.84 11.96 26.01
CA GLU A 201 4.05 13.10 26.49
C GLU A 201 3.31 13.82 25.35
N ASN A 202 3.98 14.06 24.23
CA ASN A 202 3.38 14.71 23.07
C ASN A 202 2.36 13.80 22.38
N LEU A 203 2.63 12.50 22.31
CA LEU A 203 1.67 11.49 21.86
C LEU A 203 0.41 11.50 22.73
N ASN A 204 0.57 11.50 24.05
CA ASN A 204 -0.56 11.54 24.98
C ASN A 204 -1.41 12.82 24.81
N LYS A 205 -0.77 13.98 24.62
CA LYS A 205 -1.49 15.23 24.33
C LYS A 205 -2.27 15.16 23.01
N LEU A 206 -1.69 14.60 21.96
CA LEU A 206 -2.36 14.41 20.66
C LEU A 206 -3.57 13.48 20.78
N LEU A 207 -3.42 12.33 21.44
CA LEU A 207 -4.51 11.38 21.66
C LEU A 207 -5.63 11.99 22.49
N GLN A 208 -5.29 12.77 23.52
CA GLN A 208 -6.25 13.49 24.35
C GLN A 208 -7.02 14.55 23.55
N HIS A 209 -6.34 15.36 22.73
CA HIS A 209 -7.00 16.34 21.87
C HIS A 209 -7.88 15.68 20.81
N ALA A 210 -7.49 14.52 20.30
CA ALA A 210 -8.24 13.77 19.30
C ALA A 210 -9.44 12.98 19.89
N ASN A 211 -9.62 13.01 21.23
CA ASN A 211 -10.63 12.24 21.95
C ASN A 211 -10.60 10.73 21.62
N ILE A 212 -9.39 10.17 21.50
CA ILE A 212 -9.16 8.76 21.17
C ILE A 212 -9.06 7.95 22.49
N PRO A 213 -9.76 6.82 22.66
CA PRO A 213 -9.70 5.99 23.87
C PRO A 213 -8.29 5.51 24.20
N HIS A 214 -7.99 5.38 25.50
CA HIS A 214 -6.61 5.22 25.99
C HIS A 214 -5.99 3.82 25.88
N MET A 215 -6.77 2.75 25.61
CA MET A 215 -6.23 1.37 25.73
C MET A 215 -5.97 0.63 24.41
N GLY A 216 -6.78 0.78 23.35
CA GLY A 216 -6.54 0.02 22.11
C GLY A 216 -5.64 0.77 21.11
N GLU A 217 -5.94 2.04 20.91
CA GLU A 217 -5.35 2.88 19.88
C GLU A 217 -3.97 3.40 20.26
N ARG A 218 -3.72 3.59 21.56
CA ARG A 218 -2.37 3.93 22.06
C ARG A 218 -1.38 2.83 21.73
N ASP A 219 -1.77 1.57 21.96
CA ASP A 219 -0.94 0.42 21.65
C ASP A 219 -0.73 0.28 20.14
N THR A 220 -1.76 0.58 19.32
CA THR A 220 -1.62 0.67 17.85
C THR A 220 -0.57 1.70 17.44
N CYS A 221 -0.59 2.92 17.99
CA CYS A 221 0.43 3.94 17.71
C CYS A 221 1.83 3.51 18.13
N LYS A 222 1.96 2.86 19.30
CA LYS A 222 3.24 2.36 19.80
C LYS A 222 3.78 1.21 18.94
N CYS A 223 2.96 0.20 18.62
CA CYS A 223 3.35 -0.88 17.74
C CYS A 223 3.74 -0.39 16.33
N PHE A 224 3.00 0.59 15.80
CA PHE A 224 3.36 1.22 14.54
C PHE A 224 4.73 1.92 14.62
N PHE A 225 5.01 2.63 15.71
CA PHE A 225 6.28 3.29 15.93
C PHE A 225 7.45 2.29 15.99
N ASP A 226 7.27 1.22 16.74
CA ASP A 226 8.26 0.14 16.90
C ASP A 226 8.59 -0.53 15.56
N LEU A 227 7.56 -0.75 14.71
CA LEU A 227 7.70 -1.41 13.40
C LEU A 227 8.19 -0.48 12.28
N ALA A 228 7.69 0.75 12.21
CA ALA A 228 7.95 1.65 11.09
C ALA A 228 9.25 2.45 11.25
N LEU A 229 9.71 2.68 12.49
CA LEU A 229 10.83 3.60 12.77
C LEU A 229 11.97 2.99 13.60
N GLY A 230 11.75 1.83 14.24
CA GLY A 230 12.78 1.17 15.05
C GLY A 230 13.27 2.02 16.23
N MET A 231 12.35 2.65 16.96
CA MET A 231 12.60 3.58 18.08
C MET A 231 11.67 3.23 19.27
N ASP A 232 11.92 3.73 20.49
CA ASP A 232 11.09 3.45 21.70
C ASP A 232 9.92 4.43 21.88
N ALA A 233 8.94 4.08 22.72
CA ALA A 233 7.75 4.91 22.99
C ALA A 233 8.05 6.36 23.44
N GLU A 234 9.29 6.67 23.82
CA GLU A 234 9.73 8.00 24.23
C GLU A 234 10.25 8.85 23.05
N GLY A 235 10.24 8.31 21.83
CA GLY A 235 10.75 8.97 20.62
C GLY A 235 12.27 9.07 20.59
N GLU A 236 12.97 8.32 21.44
CA GLU A 236 14.41 8.16 21.37
C GLU A 236 14.73 6.91 20.53
N ARG A 237 15.87 6.90 19.84
CA ARG A 237 16.43 5.61 19.38
C ARG A 237 16.64 4.76 20.63
N ILE A 238 16.12 3.53 20.65
CA ILE A 238 16.22 2.65 21.81
C ILE A 238 17.70 2.55 22.24
N LYS A 239 18.06 3.27 23.30
CA LYS A 239 19.46 3.39 23.73
C LYS A 239 19.95 2.06 24.30
N ASP A 240 19.06 1.29 24.92
CA ASP A 240 19.38 -0.03 25.50
C ASP A 240 18.18 -0.99 25.53
N PRO A 241 17.83 -1.63 24.39
CA PRO A 241 16.69 -2.55 24.32
C PRO A 241 16.86 -3.81 25.20
N MET A 242 18.09 -4.08 25.67
CA MET A 242 18.38 -5.18 26.58
C MET A 242 17.68 -5.00 27.93
N LYS A 243 17.48 -3.77 28.42
CA LYS A 243 16.82 -3.53 29.71
C LYS A 243 15.35 -3.95 29.73
N LEU A 244 14.69 -3.88 28.58
CA LEU A 244 13.29 -4.29 28.42
C LEU A 244 13.17 -5.79 28.16
N MET A 245 14.11 -6.32 27.37
CA MET A 245 14.07 -7.71 26.92
C MET A 245 14.59 -8.69 27.99
N VAL A 246 15.66 -8.36 28.72
CA VAL A 246 16.31 -9.27 29.68
C VAL A 246 15.36 -9.80 30.75
N PRO A 247 14.48 -9.00 31.40
CA PRO A 247 13.51 -9.51 32.37
C PRO A 247 12.54 -10.55 31.80
N LEU A 248 12.18 -10.45 30.53
CA LEU A 248 11.28 -11.39 29.84
C LEU A 248 12.01 -12.66 29.40
N LEU A 249 13.30 -12.54 29.05
CA LEU A 249 14.13 -13.69 28.68
C LEU A 249 14.44 -14.61 29.87
N ILE A 250 14.57 -14.03 31.06
CA ILE A 250 14.84 -14.79 32.30
C ILE A 250 13.57 -15.29 33.00
N ASP A 251 12.39 -14.83 32.59
CA ASP A 251 11.12 -15.23 33.21
C ASP A 251 10.80 -16.70 32.86
N PRO A 252 10.68 -17.61 33.85
CA PRO A 252 10.33 -19.01 33.61
C PRO A 252 8.93 -19.21 33.02
N ALA A 253 8.02 -18.23 33.11
CA ALA A 253 6.69 -18.30 32.54
C ALA A 253 6.64 -18.06 31.01
N VAL A 254 7.71 -17.50 30.43
CA VAL A 254 7.81 -17.22 28.99
C VAL A 254 8.32 -18.46 28.25
N LYS A 255 7.59 -18.92 27.23
CA LYS A 255 7.96 -20.09 26.41
C LYS A 255 9.27 -19.85 25.63
N MET A 256 9.98 -20.92 25.30
CA MET A 256 11.28 -20.84 24.60
C MET A 256 11.16 -20.17 23.22
N GLU A 257 10.08 -20.48 22.49
CA GLU A 257 9.78 -19.92 21.18
C GLU A 257 9.59 -18.39 21.25
N ASP A 258 8.99 -17.90 22.33
CA ASP A 258 8.79 -16.47 22.55
C ASP A 258 10.08 -15.77 22.93
N ARG A 259 10.97 -16.44 23.69
CA ARG A 259 12.33 -15.93 23.97
C ARG A 259 13.16 -15.83 22.68
N LEU A 260 13.07 -16.83 21.80
CA LEU A 260 13.71 -16.83 20.48
C LEU A 260 13.17 -15.69 19.60
N ARG A 261 11.85 -15.48 19.57
CA ARG A 261 11.22 -14.35 18.87
C ARG A 261 11.67 -13.00 19.42
N LEU A 262 11.73 -12.84 20.74
CA LEU A 262 12.22 -11.60 21.36
C LEU A 262 13.68 -11.31 20.98
N ILE A 263 14.54 -12.34 21.01
CA ILE A 263 15.94 -12.22 20.56
C ILE A 263 16.01 -11.87 19.07
N LEU A 264 15.19 -12.50 18.21
CA LEU A 264 15.15 -12.19 16.79
C LEU A 264 14.68 -10.75 16.53
N LEU A 265 13.63 -10.30 17.21
CA LEU A 265 13.12 -8.93 17.14
C LEU A 265 14.18 -7.92 17.61
N TYR A 266 14.94 -8.24 18.66
CA TYR A 266 16.06 -7.43 19.12
C TYR A 266 17.19 -7.34 18.09
N ILE A 267 17.53 -8.46 17.45
CA ILE A 267 18.55 -8.53 16.39
C ILE A 267 18.12 -7.70 15.18
N LEU A 268 16.85 -7.83 14.76
CA LEU A 268 16.26 -7.05 13.67
C LEU A 268 16.26 -5.55 13.99
N HIS A 269 15.84 -5.20 15.20
CA HIS A 269 15.86 -3.82 15.69
C HIS A 269 17.27 -3.22 15.69
N ARG A 270 18.29 -3.99 16.07
CA ARG A 270 19.70 -3.55 16.11
C ARG A 270 20.40 -3.61 14.76
N ASN A 271 19.73 -4.13 13.73
CA ASN A 271 20.31 -4.47 12.44
C ASN A 271 21.61 -5.29 12.60
N GLY A 272 21.56 -6.32 13.44
CA GLY A 272 22.68 -7.18 13.81
C GLY A 272 23.26 -6.90 15.20
N ILE A 273 23.82 -7.94 15.84
CA ILE A 273 24.47 -7.88 17.18
C ILE A 273 25.76 -8.71 17.19
N THR A 274 26.76 -8.40 18.02
CA THR A 274 28.02 -9.17 17.96
C THR A 274 27.76 -10.63 18.34
N ASP A 275 28.53 -11.55 17.78
CA ASP A 275 28.35 -12.98 18.06
C ASP A 275 28.54 -13.29 19.56
N GLU A 276 29.39 -12.50 20.24
CA GLU A 276 29.54 -12.50 21.70
C GLU A 276 28.25 -12.06 22.43
N ASN A 277 27.57 -11.02 21.96
CA ASN A 277 26.32 -10.54 22.56
C ASN A 277 25.15 -11.48 22.29
N LEU A 278 25.10 -12.11 21.10
CA LEU A 278 24.15 -13.17 20.77
C LEU A 278 24.29 -14.36 21.72
N ASN A 279 25.53 -14.84 21.94
CA ASN A 279 25.80 -15.93 22.87
C ASN A 279 25.41 -15.58 24.31
N LYS A 280 25.67 -14.35 24.77
CA LYS A 280 25.24 -13.88 26.10
C LYS A 280 23.72 -13.86 26.22
N LEU A 281 22.99 -13.42 25.20
CA LEU A 281 21.53 -13.40 25.18
C LEU A 281 20.91 -14.79 25.25
N LEU A 282 21.42 -15.73 24.46
CA LEU A 282 20.99 -17.12 24.49
C LEU A 282 21.24 -17.76 25.85
N GLN A 283 22.39 -17.45 26.47
CA GLN A 283 22.73 -17.91 27.81
C GLN A 283 21.80 -17.33 28.88
N HIS A 284 21.50 -16.03 28.84
CA HIS A 284 20.56 -15.40 29.77
C HIS A 284 19.13 -15.90 29.60
N ALA A 285 18.71 -16.20 28.37
CA ALA A 285 17.40 -16.74 28.06
C ALA A 285 17.22 -18.24 28.38
N ASN A 286 18.29 -18.90 28.84
CA ASN A 286 18.37 -20.35 29.03
C ASN A 286 18.00 -21.14 27.76
N ILE A 287 18.41 -20.64 26.60
CA ILE A 287 18.17 -21.27 25.29
C ILE A 287 19.35 -22.20 24.97
N PRO A 288 19.11 -23.48 24.60
CA PRO A 288 20.18 -24.40 24.22
C PRO A 288 21.00 -23.89 23.03
N HIS A 289 22.31 -24.12 23.05
CA HIS A 289 23.20 -23.67 21.96
C HIS A 289 22.87 -24.29 20.59
N MET A 290 22.13 -25.41 20.55
CA MET A 290 21.62 -26.02 19.32
C MET A 290 20.62 -25.10 18.58
N GLU A 291 19.85 -24.27 19.32
CA GLU A 291 18.92 -23.30 18.74
C GLU A 291 19.62 -22.04 18.19
N LYS A 292 20.92 -21.86 18.48
CA LYS A 292 21.73 -20.82 17.83
C LYS A 292 21.69 -20.98 16.32
N GLU A 293 21.68 -22.22 15.83
CA GLU A 293 21.62 -22.54 14.40
C GLU A 293 20.32 -22.04 13.77
N THR A 294 19.20 -22.02 14.51
CA THR A 294 17.92 -21.44 14.08
C THR A 294 18.02 -19.92 13.82
N LEU A 295 18.70 -19.19 14.71
CA LEU A 295 18.92 -17.74 14.56
C LEU A 295 19.96 -17.41 13.48
N VAL A 296 21.01 -18.23 13.36
CA VAL A 296 22.03 -18.09 12.31
C VAL A 296 21.43 -18.42 10.94
N ASN A 297 20.57 -19.42 10.83
CA ASN A 297 19.85 -19.72 9.59
C ASN A 297 18.89 -18.58 9.18
N ALA A 298 18.45 -17.76 10.12
CA ALA A 298 17.69 -16.56 9.82
C ALA A 298 18.52 -15.54 9.00
N SER A 299 19.85 -15.59 9.04
CA SER A 299 20.72 -14.81 8.15
C SER A 299 20.64 -15.24 6.68
N LEU A 300 20.20 -16.49 6.40
CA LEU A 300 19.94 -16.97 5.04
C LEU A 300 18.68 -16.33 4.43
N LEU A 301 17.86 -15.68 5.26
CA LEU A 301 16.71 -14.86 4.86
C LEU A 301 17.06 -13.36 4.76
N SER A 302 18.36 -13.04 4.65
CA SER A 302 18.87 -11.66 4.60
C SER A 302 18.63 -10.84 5.88
N LEU A 303 18.35 -11.49 7.01
CA LEU A 303 18.30 -10.82 8.31
C LEU A 303 19.73 -10.58 8.80
N ASN A 304 20.06 -9.32 9.12
CA ASN A 304 21.39 -9.01 9.62
C ASN A 304 21.50 -9.49 11.09
N ILE A 305 22.20 -10.61 11.32
CA ILE A 305 22.31 -11.22 12.64
C ILE A 305 23.51 -10.69 13.42
N THR A 306 24.62 -10.33 12.75
CA THR A 306 25.85 -9.87 13.41
C THR A 306 26.49 -8.59 12.83
N ILE A 307 27.01 -7.72 13.72
CA ILE A 307 27.47 -6.35 13.38
C ILE A 307 28.81 -6.30 12.63
N ASP A 308 29.53 -7.40 12.51
CA ASP A 308 30.76 -7.45 11.71
C ASP A 308 30.45 -7.39 10.20
N ALA A 309 29.17 -7.47 9.82
CA ALA A 309 28.66 -7.04 8.52
C ALA A 309 28.15 -5.59 8.62
N GLU A 310 28.78 -4.67 7.89
CA GLU A 310 28.45 -3.24 7.85
C GLU A 310 26.93 -3.00 7.82
N SER A 311 26.36 -2.47 8.91
CA SER A 311 24.99 -1.94 8.97
C SER A 311 24.97 -0.58 8.28
N VAL A 312 24.65 -0.60 6.99
CA VAL A 312 24.45 0.55 6.12
C VAL A 312 22.94 0.63 5.84
N PHE A 313 22.40 1.79 5.43
CA PHE A 313 21.09 1.98 4.75
C PHE A 313 20.00 2.73 5.53
N GLY A 314 19.69 3.94 5.05
CA GLY A 314 18.46 4.69 5.34
C GLY A 314 17.38 4.41 4.28
N PRO A 315 16.21 5.07 4.33
CA PRO A 315 15.16 4.85 3.34
C PRO A 315 15.67 5.12 1.92
N PRO A 316 15.21 4.35 0.90
CA PRO A 316 15.64 4.54 -0.47
C PRO A 316 15.34 5.98 -0.94
N THR A 317 16.28 6.55 -1.69
CA THR A 317 16.13 7.92 -2.19
C THR A 317 14.94 7.99 -3.14
N ARG A 318 14.04 8.95 -2.90
CA ARG A 318 12.85 9.15 -3.75
C ARG A 318 13.23 9.61 -5.15
N ARG A 319 12.57 9.06 -6.16
CA ARG A 319 12.81 9.45 -7.56
C ARG A 319 12.19 10.82 -7.87
N GLU A 320 12.92 11.68 -8.59
CA GLU A 320 12.38 12.95 -9.09
C GLU A 320 11.38 12.73 -10.24
N ARG A 321 10.18 13.33 -10.14
CA ARG A 321 9.05 13.13 -11.07
C ARG A 321 8.54 14.45 -11.67
N GLY A 322 9.44 15.27 -12.22
CA GLY A 322 9.14 16.67 -12.61
C GLY A 322 8.11 16.90 -13.75
N ASN A 323 7.70 15.86 -14.50
CA ASN A 323 6.82 16.01 -15.67
C ASN A 323 5.41 15.39 -15.49
N GLU A 324 5.08 14.86 -14.32
CA GLU A 324 3.76 14.29 -14.06
C GLU A 324 2.80 15.41 -13.61
N GLN A 325 1.68 15.60 -14.33
CA GLN A 325 0.60 16.47 -13.84
C GLN A 325 -0.12 15.74 -12.72
N VAL A 326 0.15 16.14 -11.48
CA VAL A 326 -0.43 15.51 -10.29
C VAL A 326 -1.45 16.44 -9.64
N TYR A 327 -2.57 15.87 -9.18
CA TYR A 327 -3.55 16.60 -8.38
C TYR A 327 -2.94 17.00 -7.04
N ARG A 328 -3.29 18.18 -6.52
CA ARG A 328 -2.72 18.74 -5.27
C ARG A 328 -2.92 17.79 -4.09
N GLU A 329 -4.05 17.10 -4.06
CA GLU A 329 -4.45 16.13 -3.04
C GLU A 329 -4.00 14.68 -3.33
N SER A 330 -3.13 14.44 -4.32
CA SER A 330 -2.64 13.10 -4.69
C SER A 330 -1.17 13.08 -5.13
N ARG A 331 -0.34 13.88 -4.48
CA ARG A 331 1.09 14.09 -4.81
C ARG A 331 1.98 12.91 -4.42
N TRP A 332 1.62 12.16 -3.38
CA TRP A 332 2.36 11.01 -2.91
C TRP A 332 2.39 9.91 -3.97
N VAL A 333 3.58 9.35 -4.15
CA VAL A 333 3.81 8.16 -4.96
C VAL A 333 4.31 7.06 -4.04
N PRO A 334 3.71 5.85 -4.05
CA PRO A 334 4.20 4.73 -3.25
C PRO A 334 5.66 4.41 -3.54
N ILE A 335 6.44 4.11 -2.49
CA ILE A 335 7.88 3.86 -2.62
C ILE A 335 8.13 2.66 -3.55
N ILE A 336 7.21 1.69 -3.58
CA ILE A 336 7.32 0.53 -4.46
C ILE A 336 7.40 0.90 -5.95
N LYS A 337 6.83 2.03 -6.37
CA LYS A 337 6.93 2.48 -7.76
C LYS A 337 8.38 2.85 -8.12
N ASP A 338 9.07 3.53 -7.21
CA ASP A 338 10.49 3.85 -7.35
C ASP A 338 11.31 2.54 -7.45
N ILE A 339 11.06 1.59 -6.53
CA ILE A 339 11.71 0.27 -6.52
C ILE A 339 11.45 -0.51 -7.83
N MET A 340 10.21 -0.52 -8.31
CA MET A 340 9.83 -1.20 -9.57
C MET A 340 10.60 -0.64 -10.76
N GLU A 341 10.65 0.69 -10.88
CA GLU A 341 11.31 1.34 -12.00
C GLU A 341 12.83 1.15 -11.92
N ASP A 342 13.43 1.30 -10.74
CA ASP A 342 14.87 1.09 -10.54
C ASP A 342 15.28 -0.36 -10.76
N ALA A 343 14.45 -1.34 -10.39
CA ALA A 343 14.70 -2.76 -10.66
C ALA A 343 14.69 -3.06 -12.17
N ILE A 344 13.75 -2.46 -12.91
CA ILE A 344 13.65 -2.59 -14.37
C ILE A 344 14.82 -1.90 -15.08
N GLU A 345 15.30 -0.78 -14.54
CA GLU A 345 16.42 0.00 -15.07
C GLU A 345 17.80 -0.52 -14.63
N ASP A 346 17.86 -1.61 -13.86
CA ASP A 346 19.10 -2.15 -13.26
C ASP A 346 19.84 -1.13 -12.37
N LYS A 347 19.08 -0.22 -11.73
CA LYS A 347 19.59 0.83 -10.82
C LYS A 347 19.26 0.58 -9.35
N LEU A 348 18.48 -0.45 -9.06
CA LEU A 348 18.13 -0.81 -7.68
C LEU A 348 19.40 -1.14 -6.90
N ASP A 349 19.58 -0.52 -5.73
CA ASP A 349 20.79 -0.69 -4.94
C ASP A 349 20.89 -2.13 -4.44
N ILE A 350 21.90 -2.84 -4.94
CA ILE A 350 22.19 -4.25 -4.63
C ILE A 350 22.52 -4.42 -3.14
N LYS A 351 22.98 -3.37 -2.46
CA LYS A 351 23.25 -3.46 -1.04
C LYS A 351 21.96 -3.49 -0.20
N HIS A 352 20.92 -2.78 -0.63
CA HIS A 352 19.59 -2.85 0.00
C HIS A 352 18.80 -4.09 -0.47
N PHE A 353 18.99 -4.49 -1.73
CA PHE A 353 18.29 -5.60 -2.36
C PHE A 353 19.29 -6.63 -2.90
N PRO A 354 19.94 -7.43 -2.02
CA PRO A 354 20.94 -8.41 -2.44
C PRO A 354 20.32 -9.60 -3.18
N PHE A 355 21.07 -10.17 -4.12
CA PHE A 355 20.67 -11.40 -4.83
C PHE A 355 21.05 -12.65 -4.03
N LEU A 356 20.10 -13.53 -3.75
CA LEU A 356 20.32 -14.77 -2.98
C LEU A 356 21.25 -15.79 -3.67
N ALA A 357 21.32 -15.82 -5.00
CA ALA A 357 22.07 -16.84 -5.75
C ALA A 357 23.36 -16.32 -6.41
N GLY A 358 23.74 -15.05 -6.18
CA GLY A 358 24.78 -14.37 -6.96
C GLY A 358 24.33 -14.21 -8.42
N ARG A 359 24.21 -12.97 -8.90
CA ARG A 359 23.85 -12.75 -10.30
C ARG A 359 24.94 -13.38 -11.18
N GLN A 360 24.63 -14.43 -11.95
CA GLN A 360 25.42 -14.70 -13.15
C GLN A 360 25.19 -13.49 -14.04
N ILE A 361 26.16 -12.56 -14.03
CA ILE A 361 26.18 -11.41 -14.93
C ILE A 361 26.28 -12.00 -16.34
N SER A 362 25.14 -12.25 -16.96
CA SER A 362 25.11 -12.52 -18.39
C SER A 362 25.51 -11.22 -19.07
N GLN A 363 26.61 -11.27 -19.82
CA GLN A 363 27.05 -10.16 -20.66
C GLN A 363 25.89 -9.60 -21.48
N PRO A 364 25.89 -8.30 -21.81
CA PRO A 364 24.84 -7.70 -22.62
C PRO A 364 24.84 -8.34 -24.02
N TYR A 365 24.06 -9.41 -24.19
CA TYR A 365 23.88 -10.08 -25.47
C TYR A 365 22.84 -9.31 -26.28
N ARG A 366 23.29 -8.64 -27.36
CA ARG A 366 22.39 -8.10 -28.37
C ARG A 366 21.84 -9.25 -29.20
N ALA A 367 20.54 -9.51 -29.10
CA ALA A 367 19.89 -10.46 -29.97
C ALA A 367 19.98 -9.95 -31.43
N PRO A 368 20.38 -10.78 -32.41
CA PRO A 368 20.34 -10.36 -33.81
C PRO A 368 18.89 -10.17 -34.25
N THR A 369 18.55 -8.96 -34.69
CA THR A 369 17.25 -8.64 -35.26
C THR A 369 17.13 -9.24 -36.66
N SER A 370 16.46 -10.40 -36.79
CA SER A 370 16.07 -10.91 -38.11
C SER A 370 14.88 -10.11 -38.64
N ALA A 371 15.16 -9.18 -39.56
CA ALA A 371 14.12 -8.52 -40.34
C ALA A 371 13.54 -9.52 -41.36
N ARG A 372 12.52 -10.31 -40.96
CA ARG A 372 11.58 -11.03 -41.84
C ARG A 372 10.64 -11.91 -41.00
N TYR A 373 9.47 -11.38 -40.63
CA TYR A 373 8.19 -12.01 -40.97
C TYR A 373 7.06 -11.00 -40.74
N GLY A 374 6.06 -11.07 -41.61
CA GLY A 374 5.11 -10.01 -41.89
C GLY A 374 4.16 -9.68 -40.75
N GLN A 375 3.85 -8.38 -40.65
CA GLN A 375 2.51 -7.89 -40.36
C GLN A 375 1.48 -8.80 -41.04
N TRP A 376 0.56 -9.40 -40.30
CA TRP A 376 -0.84 -9.65 -40.68
C TRP A 376 -1.61 -10.29 -39.51
N HIS A 377 -2.41 -9.44 -38.85
CA HIS A 377 -3.69 -9.66 -38.15
C HIS A 377 -3.78 -8.84 -36.85
N LYS A 378 -4.74 -7.89 -36.89
CA LYS A 378 -5.18 -7.03 -35.80
C LYS A 378 -6.09 -7.81 -34.83
N ASP A 379 -5.98 -7.44 -33.56
CA ASP A 379 -6.95 -7.50 -32.46
C ASP A 379 -7.73 -8.81 -32.22
N GLN A 380 -7.38 -9.49 -31.13
CA GLN A 380 -8.40 -10.10 -30.27
C GLN A 380 -7.98 -10.12 -28.80
N ARG A 381 -8.87 -9.57 -27.99
CA ARG A 381 -8.85 -9.44 -26.53
C ARG A 381 -8.90 -10.84 -25.90
N TYR A 382 -8.22 -11.01 -24.76
CA TYR A 382 -7.92 -12.25 -24.01
C TYR A 382 -6.59 -12.93 -24.38
N SER A 383 -5.66 -12.91 -23.42
CA SER A 383 -4.37 -13.62 -23.40
C SER A 383 -3.34 -13.20 -24.47
N GLN A 384 -2.79 -11.99 -24.34
CA GLN A 384 -1.37 -11.85 -24.63
C GLN A 384 -0.62 -12.26 -23.37
N MET A 385 -0.24 -13.54 -23.26
CA MET A 385 0.90 -13.88 -22.41
C MET A 385 2.06 -13.00 -22.90
N ARG A 386 2.38 -11.93 -22.17
CA ARG A 386 3.56 -11.13 -22.46
C ARG A 386 4.75 -12.09 -22.36
N SER A 387 5.44 -12.29 -23.48
CA SER A 387 6.59 -13.19 -23.56
C SER A 387 7.86 -12.60 -22.93
N GLY A 388 7.82 -11.30 -22.61
CA GLY A 388 8.92 -10.55 -22.04
C GLY A 388 9.25 -10.88 -20.58
N PRO A 389 10.28 -10.23 -20.03
CA PRO A 389 10.68 -10.41 -18.63
C PRO A 389 9.59 -9.95 -17.65
N ARG A 390 9.56 -10.60 -16.49
CA ARG A 390 8.66 -10.26 -15.39
C ARG A 390 9.40 -9.69 -14.20
N LEU A 391 8.84 -8.65 -13.61
CA LEU A 391 9.21 -8.22 -12.27
C LEU A 391 8.11 -8.67 -11.32
N ILE A 392 8.41 -9.62 -10.44
CA ILE A 392 7.48 -10.13 -9.44
C ILE A 392 7.83 -9.49 -8.10
N ILE A 393 6.85 -8.91 -7.43
CA ILE A 393 7.00 -8.27 -6.12
C ILE A 393 6.08 -8.99 -5.14
N PHE A 394 6.64 -9.43 -4.01
CA PHE A 394 5.89 -9.97 -2.90
C PHE A 394 6.12 -9.12 -1.65
N ILE A 395 5.07 -8.46 -1.18
CA ILE A 395 5.10 -7.67 0.06
C ILE A 395 4.63 -8.55 1.21
N VAL A 396 5.45 -8.74 2.23
CA VAL A 396 5.09 -9.41 3.48
C VAL A 396 4.40 -8.40 4.40
N GLY A 397 3.20 -8.69 4.86
CA GLY A 397 2.43 -7.81 5.76
C GLY A 397 1.43 -6.89 5.05
N GLY A 398 1.02 -7.26 3.83
CA GLY A 398 -0.07 -6.59 3.10
C GLY A 398 0.38 -5.65 1.96
N VAL A 399 -0.31 -5.72 0.82
CA VAL A 399 -0.19 -4.77 -0.31
C VAL A 399 -1.40 -3.82 -0.35
N THR A 400 -1.17 -2.54 -0.64
CA THR A 400 -2.23 -1.54 -0.78
C THR A 400 -2.75 -1.43 -2.23
N PHE A 401 -3.94 -0.88 -2.41
CA PHE A 401 -4.49 -0.61 -3.75
C PHE A 401 -3.66 0.40 -4.56
N SER A 402 -2.95 1.35 -3.93
CA SER A 402 -2.08 2.30 -4.61
C SER A 402 -0.77 1.66 -5.08
N GLU A 403 -0.26 0.68 -4.35
CA GLU A 403 0.88 -0.15 -4.77
C GLU A 403 0.48 -1.09 -5.93
N MET A 404 -0.71 -1.68 -5.85
CA MET A 404 -1.29 -2.44 -6.96
C MET A 404 -1.41 -1.58 -8.21
N ARG A 405 -1.93 -0.36 -8.09
CA ARG A 405 -2.00 0.62 -9.19
C ARG A 405 -0.62 0.89 -9.79
N SER A 406 0.40 1.06 -8.95
CA SER A 406 1.78 1.34 -9.38
C SER A 406 2.32 0.25 -10.30
N ALA A 407 2.02 -1.03 -10.04
CA ALA A 407 2.41 -2.13 -10.93
C ALA A 407 1.79 -1.99 -12.34
N TYR A 408 0.52 -1.56 -12.45
CA TYR A 408 -0.12 -1.29 -13.75
C TYR A 408 0.50 -0.08 -14.45
N GLU A 409 0.80 0.99 -13.71
CA GLU A 409 1.44 2.19 -14.27
C GLU A 409 2.81 1.86 -14.87
N VAL A 410 3.66 1.15 -14.12
CA VAL A 410 4.98 0.73 -14.58
C VAL A 410 4.89 -0.25 -15.75
N THR A 411 3.96 -1.21 -15.72
CA THR A 411 3.73 -2.16 -16.83
C THR A 411 3.25 -1.48 -18.12
N ARG A 412 2.53 -0.35 -17.99
CA ARG A 412 2.07 0.46 -19.14
C ARG A 412 3.19 1.33 -19.70
N SER A 413 4.04 1.91 -18.86
CA SER A 413 5.18 2.72 -19.30
C SER A 413 6.31 1.85 -19.89
N GLN A 414 6.61 0.72 -19.27
CA GLN A 414 7.65 -0.23 -19.68
C GLN A 414 7.06 -1.39 -20.47
N LYS A 415 6.68 -1.17 -21.73
CA LYS A 415 5.96 -2.16 -22.57
C LYS A 415 6.64 -3.52 -22.71
N ALA A 416 7.97 -3.58 -22.54
CA ALA A 416 8.74 -4.82 -22.60
C ALA A 416 8.61 -5.67 -21.32
N TRP A 417 8.25 -5.07 -20.19
CA TRP A 417 8.15 -5.73 -18.89
C TRP A 417 6.69 -5.94 -18.49
N GLU A 418 6.48 -6.96 -17.66
CA GLU A 418 5.24 -7.20 -16.93
C GLU A 418 5.55 -7.18 -15.44
N VAL A 419 4.94 -6.25 -14.71
CA VAL A 419 5.05 -6.19 -13.24
C VAL A 419 3.88 -6.91 -12.63
N VAL A 420 4.17 -7.88 -11.76
CA VAL A 420 3.18 -8.62 -10.97
C VAL A 420 3.47 -8.33 -9.51
N ILE A 421 2.48 -7.84 -8.78
CA ILE A 421 2.59 -7.55 -7.35
C ILE A 421 1.59 -8.39 -6.57
N GLY A 422 2.02 -8.91 -5.42
CA GLY A 422 1.20 -9.70 -4.52
C GLY A 422 1.69 -9.58 -3.08
N SER A 423 0.94 -10.20 -2.18
CA SER A 423 1.18 -10.20 -0.75
C SER A 423 0.43 -11.37 -0.09
N ASP A 424 0.58 -11.56 1.21
CA ASP A 424 -0.27 -12.41 2.05
C ASP A 424 -1.71 -11.89 2.15
N GLN A 425 -1.91 -10.57 1.99
CA GLN A 425 -3.23 -9.95 2.06
C GLN A 425 -3.28 -8.62 1.29
N ILE A 426 -4.48 -8.20 0.90
CA ILE A 426 -4.73 -6.84 0.41
C ILE A 426 -5.23 -6.00 1.59
N ILE A 427 -4.60 -4.85 1.82
CA ILE A 427 -4.90 -3.97 2.97
C ILE A 427 -5.56 -2.67 2.54
N THR A 428 -6.63 -2.32 3.24
CA THR A 428 -7.17 -0.97 3.34
C THR A 428 -6.55 -0.26 4.55
N PRO A 429 -6.66 1.08 4.67
CA PRO A 429 -6.17 1.79 5.85
C PRO A 429 -6.78 1.27 7.15
N GLU A 430 -8.09 1.02 7.18
CA GLU A 430 -8.76 0.41 8.33
C GLU A 430 -8.19 -0.97 8.67
N ARG A 431 -8.02 -1.85 7.67
CA ARG A 431 -7.44 -3.18 7.89
C ARG A 431 -6.00 -3.10 8.39
N PHE A 432 -5.22 -2.15 7.89
CA PHE A 432 -3.86 -1.91 8.35
C PHE A 432 -3.83 -1.48 9.83
N LEU A 433 -4.69 -0.55 10.23
CA LEU A 433 -4.83 -0.13 11.63
C LEU A 433 -5.29 -1.28 12.55
N ASN A 434 -6.22 -2.11 12.07
CA ASN A 434 -6.68 -3.30 12.81
C ASN A 434 -5.56 -4.34 12.97
N ASN A 435 -4.82 -4.63 11.90
CA ASN A 435 -3.66 -5.53 11.95
C ASN A 435 -2.66 -5.04 13.00
N LEU A 436 -2.34 -3.73 13.02
CA LEU A 436 -1.45 -3.14 14.01
C LEU A 436 -1.97 -3.25 15.45
N ARG A 437 -3.29 -3.08 15.65
CA ARG A 437 -3.93 -3.23 16.96
C ARG A 437 -3.87 -4.66 17.49
N ASP A 438 -3.94 -5.64 16.59
CA ASP A 438 -3.95 -7.06 16.99
C ASP A 438 -2.55 -7.59 17.31
N LEU A 439 -1.48 -6.89 16.91
CA LEU A 439 -0.11 -7.26 17.26
C LEU A 439 0.17 -7.20 18.77
N SER A 440 -0.45 -6.27 19.50
CA SER A 440 -0.25 -6.13 20.95
C SER A 440 -1.05 -7.14 21.77
N LYS A 441 -2.01 -7.83 21.15
CA LYS A 441 -2.83 -8.83 21.83
C LYS A 441 -2.06 -10.14 21.92
N LYS A 442 -1.95 -10.70 23.13
CA LYS A 442 -1.45 -12.07 23.31
C LYS A 442 -2.32 -13.02 22.48
N GLN A 443 -1.72 -13.77 21.56
CA GLN A 443 -2.41 -14.88 20.91
C GLN A 443 -2.69 -15.93 21.99
N HIS A 444 -3.93 -15.98 22.46
CA HIS A 444 -4.40 -17.13 23.23
C HIS A 444 -4.67 -18.25 22.22
N GLU A 445 -3.74 -19.21 22.15
CA GLU A 445 -3.96 -20.52 21.50
C GLU A 445 -5.03 -21.33 22.24
#